data_AF-V5B3P9-F1
#
_entry.id   AF-V5B3P9-F1
#
_cell.length_a   1.000
_cell.length_b   1.000
_cell.length_c   1.000
_cell.angle_alpha   90.00
_cell.angle_beta   90.00
_cell.angle_gamma   90.00
#
_symmetry.space_group_name_H-M   'P 1'
#
loop_
_entity.id
_entity.type
_entity.pdbx_description
1 polymer ?
#
loop_
_entity_poly.entity_id
_entity_poly.type
_entity_poly.pdbx_seq_one_letter_code
_entity_poly.pdbx_strand_id
1 'polypeptide(L)'
;MLSRVAAVKAPRTHNCSRVTGSGGRRREGRESEPQRPNMSRHLFTSAVLLLLFVMTCCGIGGAATTVESNADASNSGSALTGAIAGEGSAPGGVERLQGVDLFVPQTTLVLPKDGSVPVTARDSFVSPSLVSAGGVIAAFAEGHMDAEYQDGQLNKPFSSDVVAEYIDSAWEWSTLVGEVKKEEWRARTVLGKAEGEGNLDVVRHPTTTMKDNKVFLLAGSTDFFL
;
A
#
# COMPACT_ATOMS: atom_id res chain seq x y z
N MET A 1 52.71 9.43 -28.88
CA MET A 1 52.56 10.09 -30.19
C MET A 1 51.64 9.23 -31.07
N LEU A 2 50.51 9.81 -31.49
CA LEU A 2 49.62 9.53 -32.66
C LEU A 2 49.13 8.07 -32.89
N SER A 3 47.84 7.72 -32.68
CA SER A 3 46.66 7.80 -33.60
C SER A 3 46.84 6.98 -34.91
N ARG A 4 45.92 6.14 -35.45
CA ARG A 4 44.44 6.17 -35.49
C ARG A 4 43.88 4.93 -36.25
N VAL A 5 42.60 4.61 -36.00
CA VAL A 5 41.54 4.11 -36.94
C VAL A 5 41.54 2.64 -37.41
N ALA A 6 40.46 1.93 -37.08
CA ALA A 6 39.94 0.81 -37.86
C ALA A 6 38.41 0.91 -37.96
N ALA A 7 37.90 0.75 -39.18
CA ALA A 7 36.55 1.10 -39.60
C ALA A 7 35.50 0.01 -39.29
N VAL A 8 34.27 0.48 -39.02
CA VAL A 8 33.02 -0.28 -38.83
C VAL A 8 32.61 -1.02 -40.12
N LYS A 9 32.12 -2.25 -39.98
CA LYS A 9 31.59 -3.05 -41.10
C LYS A 9 30.14 -3.50 -40.80
N ALA A 10 29.22 -3.15 -41.69
CA ALA A 10 27.80 -3.57 -41.67
C ALA A 10 27.59 -4.91 -42.40
N PRO A 11 26.64 -5.77 -41.99
CA PRO A 11 26.31 -7.00 -42.73
C PRO A 11 25.31 -6.76 -43.87
N ARG A 12 25.65 -7.32 -45.03
CA ARG A 12 24.91 -7.31 -46.30
C ARG A 12 23.74 -8.29 -46.29
N THR A 13 22.66 -7.88 -46.97
CA THR A 13 21.48 -8.66 -47.32
C THR A 13 21.80 -9.72 -48.38
N HIS A 14 21.32 -10.96 -48.17
CA HIS A 14 21.29 -12.01 -49.18
C HIS A 14 19.83 -12.35 -49.53
N ASN A 15 19.51 -12.16 -50.81
CA ASN A 15 18.26 -12.52 -51.48
C ASN A 15 18.46 -13.81 -52.32
N CYS A 16 17.31 -14.31 -52.83
CA CYS A 16 17.06 -15.36 -53.84
C CYS A 16 16.52 -16.65 -53.20
N SER A 17 15.36 -17.23 -53.57
CA SER A 17 14.62 -17.34 -54.85
C SER A 17 13.23 -18.00 -54.57
N ARG A 18 12.04 -17.53 -55.00
CA ARG A 18 11.32 -17.69 -56.31
C ARG A 18 11.34 -19.17 -56.82
N VAL A 19 10.25 -19.94 -57.01
CA VAL A 19 9.10 -19.83 -57.97
C VAL A 19 8.14 -21.06 -57.83
N THR A 20 6.86 -20.91 -58.26
CA THR A 20 5.80 -21.91 -58.66
C THR A 20 5.17 -22.83 -57.59
N GLY A 21 3.86 -23.14 -57.55
CA GLY A 21 2.67 -22.86 -58.37
C GLY A 21 1.40 -23.34 -57.61
N SER A 22 0.26 -22.65 -57.73
CA SER A 22 -0.96 -23.06 -58.46
C SER A 22 -1.92 -24.05 -57.77
N GLY A 23 -3.20 -23.66 -57.70
CA GLY A 23 -4.38 -24.53 -57.53
C GLY A 23 -4.68 -24.89 -56.07
N GLY A 24 -5.88 -24.72 -55.51
CA GLY A 24 -7.20 -24.81 -56.12
C GLY A 24 -8.00 -25.86 -55.36
N ARG A 25 -8.99 -25.38 -54.58
CA ARG A 25 -10.31 -26.01 -54.41
C ARG A 25 -10.45 -27.28 -53.52
N ARG A 26 -11.09 -27.03 -52.37
CA ARG A 26 -12.19 -27.77 -51.69
C ARG A 26 -12.00 -29.21 -51.17
N ARG A 27 -12.32 -29.29 -49.86
CA ARG A 27 -13.18 -30.25 -49.13
C ARG A 27 -12.61 -31.61 -48.71
N GLU A 28 -12.63 -31.75 -47.38
CA GLU A 28 -13.15 -32.88 -46.58
C GLU A 28 -12.14 -33.89 -46.03
N GLY A 29 -12.31 -34.21 -44.74
CA GLY A 29 -11.45 -35.09 -43.93
C GLY A 29 -10.99 -34.38 -42.65
N ARG A 30 -11.83 -34.23 -41.62
CA ARG A 30 -11.86 -35.13 -40.44
C ARG A 30 -10.47 -35.53 -39.96
N GLU A 31 -9.96 -34.78 -38.98
CA GLU A 31 -9.21 -35.34 -37.86
C GLU A 31 -9.44 -34.45 -36.63
N SER A 32 -9.79 -35.11 -35.54
CA SER A 32 -10.40 -34.54 -34.35
C SER A 32 -9.38 -33.74 -33.54
N GLU A 33 -9.68 -32.46 -33.30
CA GLU A 33 -9.03 -31.68 -32.25
C GLU A 33 -9.18 -32.44 -30.91
N PRO A 34 -8.14 -32.54 -30.06
CA PRO A 34 -8.27 -33.14 -28.75
C PRO A 34 -9.39 -32.42 -27.99
N GLN A 35 -10.40 -33.18 -27.57
CA GLN A 35 -11.54 -32.67 -26.84
C GLN A 35 -11.05 -31.92 -25.61
N ARG A 36 -11.27 -30.60 -25.58
CA ARG A 36 -10.99 -29.79 -24.40
C ARG A 36 -11.67 -30.45 -23.20
N PRO A 37 -10.93 -30.76 -22.13
CA PRO A 37 -11.55 -31.20 -20.89
C PRO A 37 -12.51 -30.08 -20.48
N ASN A 38 -13.78 -30.41 -20.36
CA ASN A 38 -14.79 -29.54 -19.78
C ASN A 38 -14.33 -29.24 -18.35
N MET A 39 -13.67 -28.10 -18.14
CA MET A 39 -13.52 -27.59 -16.79
C MET A 39 -14.88 -27.09 -16.36
N SER A 40 -15.33 -27.70 -15.28
CA SER A 40 -16.71 -27.86 -14.91
C SER A 40 -17.34 -26.50 -14.62
N ARG A 41 -18.50 -26.28 -15.23
CA ARG A 41 -19.43 -25.19 -14.92
C ARG A 41 -19.67 -25.06 -13.41
N HIS A 42 -19.47 -26.13 -12.64
CA HIS A 42 -19.53 -26.16 -11.17
C HIS A 42 -18.51 -25.26 -10.46
N LEU A 43 -17.26 -25.16 -10.94
CA LEU A 43 -16.25 -24.26 -10.32
C LEU A 43 -16.62 -22.78 -10.54
N PHE A 44 -17.18 -22.49 -11.71
CA PHE A 44 -17.69 -21.15 -12.04
C PHE A 44 -18.94 -20.80 -11.23
N THR A 45 -19.87 -21.74 -11.08
CA THR A 45 -21.09 -21.51 -10.28
C THR A 45 -20.75 -21.35 -8.80
N SER A 46 -19.79 -22.13 -8.30
CA SER A 46 -19.32 -22.05 -6.92
C SER A 46 -18.61 -20.73 -6.62
N ALA A 47 -17.74 -20.25 -7.52
CA ALA A 47 -17.08 -18.95 -7.37
C ALA A 47 -18.09 -17.78 -7.39
N VAL A 48 -19.11 -17.83 -8.24
CA VAL A 48 -20.16 -16.79 -8.32
C VAL A 48 -21.06 -16.82 -7.08
N LEU A 49 -21.42 -18.00 -6.56
CA LEU A 49 -22.16 -18.12 -5.30
C LEU A 49 -21.36 -17.61 -4.09
N LEU A 50 -20.06 -17.87 -4.05
CA LEU A 50 -19.16 -17.35 -3.02
C LEU A 50 -19.09 -15.82 -3.06
N LEU A 51 -18.99 -15.23 -4.25
CA LEU A 51 -18.97 -13.78 -4.43
C LEU A 51 -20.29 -13.14 -3.98
N LEU A 52 -21.43 -13.74 -4.33
CA LEU A 52 -22.76 -13.27 -3.90
C LEU A 52 -22.92 -13.37 -2.37
N PHE A 53 -22.46 -14.46 -1.76
CA PHE A 53 -22.52 -14.64 -0.30
C PHE A 53 -21.71 -13.58 0.43
N VAL A 54 -20.47 -13.33 0.00
CA VAL A 54 -19.61 -12.28 0.57
C VAL A 54 -20.24 -10.89 0.43
N MET A 55 -20.88 -10.58 -0.70
CA MET A 55 -21.57 -9.30 -0.91
C MET A 55 -22.82 -9.16 -0.04
N THR A 56 -23.57 -10.24 0.22
CA THR A 56 -24.73 -10.20 1.13
C THR A 56 -24.34 -10.16 2.61
N CYS A 57 -23.23 -10.77 3.01
CA CYS A 57 -22.75 -10.76 4.39
C CYS A 57 -22.11 -9.43 4.81
N CYS A 58 -21.74 -8.57 3.85
CA CYS A 58 -21.19 -7.24 4.10
C CYS A 58 -22.23 -6.11 3.97
N GLY A 59 -23.52 -6.43 3.85
CA GLY A 59 -24.57 -5.43 3.65
C GLY A 59 -25.90 -5.82 4.26
N ILE A 60 -25.98 -5.84 5.60
CA ILE A 60 -27.15 -5.47 6.41
C ILE A 60 -26.59 -5.10 7.79
N GLY A 61 -26.42 -3.81 8.00
CA GLY A 61 -26.05 -3.20 9.28
C GLY A 61 -26.79 -1.88 9.39
N GLY A 62 -28.12 -1.95 9.49
CA GLY A 62 -28.95 -0.76 9.58
C GLY A 62 -30.41 -1.09 9.87
N ALA A 63 -30.77 -1.19 11.14
CA ALA A 63 -32.08 -0.78 11.66
C ALA A 63 -31.95 -0.46 13.16
N ALA A 64 -32.31 0.77 13.50
CA ALA A 64 -32.12 1.42 14.79
C ALA A 64 -33.14 0.97 15.86
N THR A 65 -32.73 1.00 17.12
CA THR A 65 -33.58 1.45 18.23
C THR A 65 -32.75 2.24 19.24
N THR A 66 -33.13 3.50 19.43
CA THR A 66 -32.70 4.45 20.46
C THR A 66 -32.87 3.89 21.87
N VAL A 67 -31.78 3.88 22.65
CA VAL A 67 -31.81 4.11 24.11
C VAL A 67 -30.55 4.89 24.46
N GLU A 68 -30.73 6.10 25.00
CA GLU A 68 -29.68 6.90 25.62
C GLU A 68 -29.08 6.13 26.80
N SER A 69 -27.76 5.94 26.82
CA SER A 69 -26.96 6.02 28.05
C SER A 69 -25.48 6.15 27.71
N ASN A 70 -24.83 7.01 28.48
CA ASN A 70 -23.45 7.43 28.34
C ASN A 70 -22.45 6.29 28.58
N ALA A 71 -21.24 6.51 28.05
CA ALA A 71 -19.93 6.05 28.51
C ALA A 71 -19.25 4.88 27.76
N ASP A 72 -17.97 5.16 27.52
CA ASP A 72 -16.81 4.27 27.51
C ASP A 72 -16.39 3.53 26.22
N ALA A 73 -15.29 4.07 25.68
CA ALA A 73 -14.20 3.43 24.95
C ALA A 73 -14.38 1.96 24.56
N SER A 74 -14.55 1.70 23.27
CA SER A 74 -14.41 0.36 22.70
C SER A 74 -13.28 0.31 21.68
N ASN A 75 -12.12 -0.05 22.23
CA ASN A 75 -10.94 -0.62 21.60
C ASN A 75 -11.32 -1.80 20.67
N SER A 76 -11.17 -1.65 19.35
CA SER A 76 -11.35 -2.75 18.40
C SER A 76 -10.03 -3.52 18.27
N GLY A 77 -9.71 -4.30 19.31
CA GLY A 77 -8.65 -5.30 19.26
C GLY A 77 -9.16 -6.54 18.53
N SER A 78 -8.70 -6.74 17.30
CA SER A 78 -8.94 -7.97 16.54
C SER A 78 -8.28 -9.15 17.26
N ALA A 79 -9.08 -10.07 17.78
CA ALA A 79 -8.61 -11.32 18.35
C ALA A 79 -8.07 -12.22 17.23
N LEU A 80 -6.75 -12.28 17.07
CA LEU A 80 -6.08 -13.32 16.28
C LEU A 80 -6.07 -14.61 17.10
N THR A 81 -7.16 -15.36 17.02
CA THR A 81 -7.31 -16.65 17.69
C THR A 81 -6.74 -17.77 16.80
N GLY A 82 -5.57 -18.28 17.20
CA GLY A 82 -5.24 -19.71 17.15
C GLY A 82 -4.77 -20.33 15.83
N ALA A 83 -3.49 -20.75 15.80
CA ALA A 83 -3.10 -22.17 15.81
C ALA A 83 -1.79 -22.44 15.02
N ILE A 84 -0.65 -22.32 15.71
CA ILE A 84 0.50 -23.20 15.46
C ILE A 84 0.68 -24.04 16.72
N ALA A 85 0.55 -25.36 16.51
CA ALA A 85 0.95 -26.46 17.37
C ALA A 85 0.22 -26.69 18.72
N GLY A 86 -0.43 -27.85 18.79
CA GLY A 86 -0.13 -28.84 19.81
C GLY A 86 -0.74 -28.66 21.20
N GLU A 87 -1.86 -29.36 21.40
CA GLU A 87 -2.39 -29.91 22.65
C GLU A 87 -1.85 -29.39 24.00
N GLY A 88 -2.77 -28.85 24.80
CA GLY A 88 -2.65 -28.78 26.25
C GLY A 88 -2.26 -27.40 26.79
N SER A 89 -3.09 -26.38 26.60
CA SER A 89 -2.93 -25.13 27.33
C SER A 89 -4.19 -24.81 28.14
N ALA A 90 -4.02 -24.84 29.47
CA ALA A 90 -4.99 -24.35 30.45
C ALA A 90 -5.40 -22.90 30.11
N PRO A 91 -6.57 -22.41 30.58
CA PRO A 91 -7.03 -21.06 30.33
C PRO A 91 -6.21 -20.09 31.19
N GLY A 92 -4.98 -19.82 30.78
CA GLY A 92 -4.13 -18.75 31.32
C GLY A 92 -4.65 -17.42 30.80
N GLY A 93 -5.00 -16.51 31.71
CA GLY A 93 -5.50 -15.18 31.39
C GLY A 93 -4.60 -14.48 30.39
N VAL A 94 -5.19 -14.03 29.28
CA VAL A 94 -4.48 -13.31 28.23
C VAL A 94 -4.13 -11.94 28.79
N GLU A 95 -2.85 -11.70 29.08
CA GLU A 95 -2.36 -10.37 29.42
C GLU A 95 -2.74 -9.42 28.27
N ARG A 96 -3.47 -8.34 28.60
CA ARG A 96 -3.96 -7.39 27.59
C ARG A 96 -2.74 -6.69 26.99
N LEU A 97 -2.54 -6.87 25.69
CA LEU A 97 -1.50 -6.16 24.95
C LEU A 97 -1.68 -4.65 25.15
N GLN A 98 -0.59 -3.98 25.52
CA GLN A 98 -0.54 -2.52 25.63
C GLN A 98 -0.26 -1.94 24.25
N GLY A 99 -0.92 -0.83 23.91
CA GLY A 99 -0.80 -0.18 22.60
C GLY A 99 -0.86 1.33 22.72
N VAL A 100 -0.32 2.02 21.70
CA VAL A 100 -0.35 3.47 21.56
C VAL A 100 -0.51 3.81 20.09
N ASP A 101 -1.34 4.78 19.79
CA ASP A 101 -1.56 5.25 18.43
C ASP A 101 -0.49 6.29 18.08
N LEU A 102 0.31 5.99 17.06
CA LEU A 102 1.33 6.91 16.51
C LEU A 102 0.66 7.88 15.52
N PHE A 103 0.00 7.30 14.52
CA PHE A 103 -0.66 8.05 13.45
C PHE A 103 -2.17 8.09 13.67
N VAL A 104 -2.67 9.23 14.14
CA VAL A 104 -4.09 9.47 14.41
C VAL A 104 -4.66 10.41 13.33
N PRO A 105 -5.61 9.94 12.50
CA PRO A 105 -6.29 10.77 11.51
C PRO A 105 -6.79 12.10 12.08
N GLN A 106 -6.66 13.18 11.29
CA GLN A 106 -7.10 14.55 11.60
C GLN A 106 -6.44 15.17 12.86
N THR A 107 -5.55 14.43 13.53
CA THR A 107 -4.96 14.80 14.81
C THR A 107 -3.43 14.87 14.72
N THR A 108 -2.79 13.85 14.14
CA THR A 108 -1.33 13.84 13.97
C THR A 108 -0.91 14.92 12.98
N LEU A 109 -0.16 15.87 13.50
CA LEU A 109 0.39 16.99 12.76
C LEU A 109 1.70 16.59 12.06
N VAL A 110 1.77 16.87 10.76
CA VAL A 110 2.90 16.47 9.90
C VAL A 110 3.72 17.67 9.50
N LEU A 111 5.01 17.62 9.80
CA LEU A 111 5.97 18.63 9.38
C LEU A 111 6.37 18.42 7.91
N PRO A 112 6.25 19.45 7.04
CA PRO A 112 6.72 19.41 5.67
C PRO A 112 8.22 19.15 5.56
N LYS A 113 8.66 18.65 4.40
CA LYS A 113 10.06 18.24 4.15
C LYS A 113 11.05 19.42 4.16
N ASP A 114 10.61 20.59 3.74
CA ASP A 114 11.37 21.84 3.74
C ASP A 114 11.32 22.57 5.09
N GLY A 115 10.57 22.03 6.06
CA GLY A 115 10.37 22.66 7.36
C GLY A 115 9.51 23.91 7.31
N SER A 116 8.80 24.15 6.20
CA SER A 116 7.86 25.27 6.10
C SER A 116 6.69 25.10 7.07
N VAL A 117 6.07 26.22 7.41
CA VAL A 117 4.76 26.28 8.06
C VAL A 117 3.79 26.64 6.94
N PRO A 118 2.70 25.89 6.72
CA PRO A 118 1.89 25.26 7.78
C PRO A 118 2.15 23.77 8.03
N VAL A 119 2.19 23.41 9.32
CA VAL A 119 2.07 22.03 9.77
C VAL A 119 0.61 21.61 9.62
N THR A 120 0.34 20.59 8.80
CA THR A 120 -1.02 20.13 8.49
C THR A 120 -1.28 18.74 9.04
N ALA A 121 -2.50 18.51 9.52
CA ALA A 121 -3.00 17.17 9.82
C ALA A 121 -3.33 16.43 8.51
N ARG A 122 -3.32 15.10 8.57
CA ARG A 122 -3.72 14.24 7.43
C ARG A 122 -5.08 13.63 7.70
N ASP A 123 -5.87 13.46 6.65
CA ASP A 123 -7.24 12.95 6.76
C ASP A 123 -7.24 11.45 7.11
N SER A 124 -6.21 10.72 6.68
CA SER A 124 -6.00 9.33 7.08
C SER A 124 -4.54 8.90 6.96
N PHE A 125 -4.22 7.78 7.59
CA PHE A 125 -2.93 7.11 7.48
C PHE A 125 -3.11 5.66 7.07
N VAL A 126 -2.42 5.22 6.02
CA VAL A 126 -2.55 3.86 5.47
C VAL A 126 -1.19 3.26 5.12
N SER A 127 -1.18 1.96 4.80
CA SER A 127 0.01 1.22 4.38
C SER A 127 1.22 1.38 5.33
N PRO A 128 1.09 1.01 6.61
CA PRO A 128 2.16 1.20 7.58
C PRO A 128 3.40 0.36 7.25
N SER A 129 4.57 0.88 7.58
CA SER A 129 5.86 0.18 7.51
C SER A 129 6.71 0.52 8.73
N LEU A 130 7.52 -0.42 9.21
CA LEU A 130 8.30 -0.25 10.43
C LEU A 130 9.71 -0.81 10.23
N VAL A 131 10.72 -0.08 10.70
CA VAL A 131 12.12 -0.52 10.67
C VAL A 131 12.84 -0.04 11.92
N SER A 132 13.79 -0.82 12.42
CA SER A 132 14.65 -0.43 13.54
C SER A 132 16.10 -0.45 13.08
N ALA A 133 16.80 0.69 13.13
CA ALA A 133 18.20 0.79 12.74
C ALA A 133 18.93 1.81 13.62
N GLY A 134 20.14 1.45 14.10
CA GLY A 134 21.00 2.37 14.87
C GLY A 134 20.42 2.86 16.18
N GLY A 135 19.57 2.07 16.84
CA GLY A 135 18.92 2.48 18.08
C GLY A 135 17.67 3.32 17.88
N VAL A 136 17.20 3.53 16.64
CA VAL A 136 15.96 4.24 16.34
C VAL A 136 14.97 3.32 15.65
N ILE A 137 13.75 3.27 16.16
CA ILE A 137 12.60 2.69 15.46
C ILE A 137 11.96 3.82 14.64
N ALA A 138 11.84 3.62 13.34
CA ALA A 138 11.13 4.53 12.46
C ALA A 138 9.84 3.85 11.99
N ALA A 139 8.71 4.46 12.34
CA ALA A 139 7.38 4.08 11.88
C ALA A 139 7.00 4.97 10.71
N PHE A 140 6.61 4.36 9.59
CA PHE A 140 6.22 5.03 8.35
C PHE A 140 4.77 4.72 8.02
N ALA A 141 4.10 5.66 7.37
CA ALA A 141 2.78 5.47 6.78
C ALA A 141 2.61 6.38 5.56
N GLU A 142 1.67 6.06 4.69
CA GLU A 142 1.11 7.05 3.78
C GLU A 142 0.24 8.01 4.60
N GLY A 143 0.47 9.31 4.50
CA GLY A 143 -0.43 10.35 4.99
C GLY A 143 -1.25 10.91 3.84
N HIS A 144 -2.55 10.64 3.84
CA HIS A 144 -3.46 11.08 2.78
C HIS A 144 -4.07 12.45 3.10
N MET A 145 -4.24 13.25 2.06
CA MET A 145 -5.13 14.41 2.07
C MET A 145 -6.19 14.19 1.00
N ASP A 146 -7.45 14.27 1.41
CA ASP A 146 -8.59 14.01 0.54
C ASP A 146 -8.77 15.14 -0.49
N ALA A 147 -9.41 14.79 -1.60
CA ALA A 147 -9.78 15.78 -2.60
C ALA A 147 -10.87 16.71 -2.06
N GLU A 148 -10.64 18.02 -2.13
CA GLU A 148 -11.62 19.04 -1.76
C GLU A 148 -12.35 19.56 -3.00
N TYR A 149 -13.68 19.62 -2.94
CA TYR A 149 -14.52 20.19 -3.98
C TYR A 149 -15.26 21.42 -3.46
N GLN A 150 -15.32 22.48 -4.26
CA GLN A 150 -16.13 23.66 -4.01
C GLN A 150 -17.04 23.93 -5.20
N ASP A 151 -18.36 23.99 -4.97
CA ASP A 151 -19.38 24.20 -6.00
C ASP A 151 -19.29 23.21 -7.18
N GLY A 152 -18.95 21.96 -6.89
CA GLY A 152 -18.77 20.91 -7.90
C GLY A 152 -17.44 20.95 -8.67
N GLN A 153 -16.60 21.96 -8.42
CA GLN A 153 -15.26 22.07 -9.01
C GLN A 153 -14.19 21.57 -8.03
N LEU A 154 -13.19 20.84 -8.56
CA LEU A 154 -12.04 20.37 -7.78
C LEU A 154 -11.20 21.58 -7.35
N ASN A 155 -11.13 21.81 -6.03
CA ASN A 155 -10.32 22.87 -5.43
C ASN A 155 -8.93 22.36 -5.06
N LYS A 156 -8.87 21.18 -4.42
CA LYS A 156 -7.61 20.49 -4.11
C LYS A 156 -7.70 19.03 -4.55
N PRO A 157 -6.72 18.52 -5.32
CA PRO A 157 -6.66 17.10 -5.64
C PRO A 157 -6.34 16.27 -4.40
N PHE A 158 -6.72 14.99 -4.45
CA PHE A 158 -6.19 14.00 -3.52
C PHE A 158 -4.66 13.99 -3.62
N SER A 159 -3.99 13.91 -2.48
CA SER A 159 -2.54 13.76 -2.42
C SER A 159 -2.12 12.82 -1.31
N SER A 160 -0.95 12.23 -1.46
CA SER A 160 -0.37 11.39 -0.41
C SER A 160 1.14 11.50 -0.34
N ASP A 161 1.64 11.62 0.88
CA ASP A 161 3.06 11.65 1.20
C ASP A 161 3.41 10.43 2.06
N VAL A 162 4.69 10.01 2.08
CA VAL A 162 5.20 9.11 3.11
C VAL A 162 5.65 9.95 4.29
N VAL A 163 5.00 9.71 5.43
CA VAL A 163 5.34 10.32 6.71
C VAL A 163 6.08 9.34 7.59
N ALA A 164 6.83 9.85 8.57
CA ALA A 164 7.49 9.03 9.56
C ALA A 164 7.49 9.66 10.96
N GLU A 165 7.41 8.79 11.95
CA GLU A 165 7.69 9.08 13.36
C GLU A 165 8.91 8.27 13.81
N TYR A 166 9.70 8.86 14.70
CA TYR A 166 10.99 8.31 15.13
C TYR A 166 10.99 8.13 16.63
N ILE A 167 11.18 6.89 17.07
CA ILE A 167 11.15 6.46 18.46
C ILE A 167 12.55 6.00 18.82
N ASP A 168 13.08 6.48 19.93
CA ASP A 168 14.31 5.92 20.49
C ASP A 168 14.01 4.49 21.00
N SER A 169 14.73 3.51 20.48
CA SER A 169 14.54 2.11 20.85
C SER A 169 14.94 1.81 22.30
N ALA A 170 15.66 2.72 22.96
CA ALA A 170 16.03 2.60 24.36
C ALA A 170 14.97 3.17 25.32
N TRP A 171 13.88 3.77 24.81
CA TRP A 171 12.81 4.28 25.66
C TRP A 171 12.03 3.15 26.34
N GLU A 172 11.82 3.32 27.64
CA GLU A 172 10.83 2.53 28.37
C GLU A 172 9.41 2.83 27.86
N TRP A 173 8.51 1.86 27.99
CA TRP A 173 7.14 1.99 27.47
C TRP A 173 6.40 3.24 27.99
N SER A 174 6.56 3.57 29.28
CA SER A 174 5.96 4.77 29.88
C SER A 174 6.50 6.07 29.28
N THR A 175 7.80 6.11 28.94
CA THR A 175 8.43 7.24 28.26
C THR A 175 7.85 7.39 26.85
N LEU A 176 7.78 6.30 26.09
CA LEU A 176 7.21 6.31 24.74
C LEU A 176 5.77 6.82 24.75
N VAL A 177 4.90 6.26 25.60
CA VAL A 177 3.51 6.70 25.73
C VAL A 177 3.40 8.16 26.19
N GLY A 178 4.33 8.61 27.04
CA GLY A 178 4.40 9.98 27.49
C GLY A 178 4.80 10.97 26.38
N GLU A 179 5.79 10.62 25.56
CA GLU A 179 6.28 11.45 24.46
C GLU A 179 5.27 11.57 23.32
N VAL A 180 4.66 10.46 22.87
CA VAL A 180 3.72 10.46 21.74
C VAL A 180 2.46 11.29 22.01
N LYS A 181 2.09 11.46 23.28
CA LYS A 181 0.94 12.28 23.71
C LYS A 181 1.21 13.77 23.79
N LYS A 182 2.48 14.19 23.67
CA LYS A 182 2.83 15.60 23.78
C LYS A 182 2.35 16.39 22.58
N GLU A 183 1.96 17.63 22.83
CA GLU A 183 1.61 18.56 21.78
C GLU A 183 2.80 18.91 20.89
N GLU A 184 4.05 18.62 21.25
CA GLU A 184 5.23 18.82 20.39
C GLU A 184 5.54 17.60 19.51
N TRP A 185 4.89 16.46 19.74
CA TRP A 185 5.13 15.25 18.95
C TRP A 185 4.59 15.42 17.53
N ARG A 186 5.43 15.18 16.54
CA ARG A 186 5.11 15.42 15.12
C ARG A 186 5.66 14.31 14.24
N ALA A 187 4.83 13.86 13.32
CA ALA A 187 5.29 13.12 12.17
C ALA A 187 6.03 14.07 11.19
N ARG A 188 6.89 13.50 10.34
CA ARG A 188 7.66 14.25 9.33
C ARG A 188 7.41 13.67 7.96
N THR A 189 7.22 14.52 6.95
CA THR A 189 7.21 14.07 5.56
C THR A 189 8.62 13.66 5.13
N VAL A 190 8.78 12.40 4.73
CA VAL A 190 10.07 11.83 4.28
C VAL A 190 10.15 11.80 2.75
N LEU A 191 9.07 11.36 2.10
CA LEU A 191 8.90 11.37 0.65
C LEU A 191 7.55 11.99 0.33
N GLY A 192 7.49 12.83 -0.70
CA GLY A 192 6.28 13.58 -1.00
C GLY A 192 6.57 14.82 -1.83
N LYS A 193 5.53 15.54 -2.19
CA LYS A 193 5.64 16.82 -2.90
C LYS A 193 6.21 17.88 -1.95
N ALA A 194 7.28 18.57 -2.35
CA ALA A 194 7.69 19.79 -1.68
C ALA A 194 6.69 20.90 -2.04
N GLU A 195 6.31 21.77 -1.10
CA GLU A 195 5.51 22.95 -1.45
C GLU A 195 6.26 23.76 -2.52
N GLY A 196 5.69 23.85 -3.73
CA GLY A 196 6.18 24.70 -4.81
C GLY A 196 6.95 24.02 -5.95
N GLU A 197 7.58 22.86 -5.77
CA GLU A 197 8.27 22.17 -6.88
C GLU A 197 8.57 20.70 -6.50
N GLY A 198 7.66 19.80 -6.87
CA GLY A 198 7.84 18.36 -6.71
C GLY A 198 6.86 17.61 -7.62
N ASN A 199 7.36 16.56 -8.28
CA ASN A 199 6.57 15.83 -9.28
C ASN A 199 5.60 14.80 -8.66
N LEU A 200 5.85 14.37 -7.41
CA LEU A 200 5.12 13.25 -6.80
C LEU A 200 3.81 13.74 -6.13
N ASP A 201 2.71 13.74 -6.87
CA ASP A 201 1.40 14.08 -6.28
C ASP A 201 0.86 12.98 -5.35
N VAL A 202 1.22 11.74 -5.64
CA VAL A 202 0.75 10.57 -4.90
C VAL A 202 1.91 9.61 -4.68
N VAL A 203 2.18 9.30 -3.41
CA VAL A 203 3.13 8.26 -2.98
C VAL A 203 2.37 7.15 -2.26
N ARG A 204 2.67 5.90 -2.60
CA ARG A 204 1.95 4.71 -2.11
C ARG A 204 2.87 3.57 -1.70
N HIS A 205 2.37 2.75 -0.80
CA HIS A 205 2.93 1.49 -0.32
C HIS A 205 4.39 1.63 0.15
N PRO A 206 4.67 2.50 1.15
CA PRO A 206 6.00 2.57 1.72
C PRO A 206 6.39 1.20 2.26
N THR A 207 7.53 0.71 1.81
CA THR A 207 8.13 -0.55 2.21
C THR A 207 9.53 -0.26 2.70
N THR A 208 9.80 -0.58 3.95
CA THR A 208 11.09 -0.31 4.57
C THR A 208 11.90 -1.59 4.76
N THR A 209 13.21 -1.44 4.66
CA THR A 209 14.17 -2.43 5.09
C THR A 209 15.43 -1.71 5.58
N MET A 210 16.37 -2.45 6.15
CA MET A 210 17.62 -1.87 6.64
C MET A 210 18.83 -2.69 6.19
N LYS A 211 19.97 -2.02 6.13
CA LYS A 211 21.29 -2.66 6.10
C LYS A 211 22.20 -1.88 7.02
N ASP A 212 22.79 -2.56 7.99
CA ASP A 212 23.59 -1.93 9.05
C ASP A 212 22.79 -0.82 9.75
N ASN A 213 23.35 0.38 9.88
CA ASN A 213 22.64 1.54 10.41
C ASN A 213 22.03 2.43 9.29
N LYS A 214 21.49 1.83 8.23
CA LYS A 214 20.86 2.56 7.13
C LYS A 214 19.49 1.99 6.82
N VAL A 215 18.53 2.89 6.67
CA VAL A 215 17.16 2.56 6.25
C VAL A 215 17.05 2.74 4.74
N PHE A 216 16.46 1.76 4.08
CA PHE A 216 16.00 1.83 2.70
C PHE A 216 14.48 1.93 2.71
N LEU A 217 13.94 2.91 1.99
CA LEU A 217 12.52 3.13 1.82
C LEU A 217 12.20 3.04 0.33
N LEU A 218 11.34 2.09 -0.03
CA LEU A 218 10.77 1.94 -1.36
C LEU A 218 9.31 2.38 -1.31
N ALA A 219 8.87 3.20 -2.25
CA ALA A 219 7.46 3.54 -2.40
C ALA A 219 7.13 3.70 -3.89
N GLY A 220 5.90 3.36 -4.26
CA GLY A 220 5.37 3.67 -5.58
C GLY A 220 5.00 5.14 -5.66
N SER A 221 5.16 5.76 -6.82
CA SER A 221 4.70 7.14 -7.02
C SER A 221 4.11 7.34 -8.40
N THR A 222 3.14 8.24 -8.47
CA THR A 222 2.44 8.65 -9.69
C THR A 222 2.27 10.16 -9.69
N ASP A 223 2.57 10.77 -10.83
CA ASP A 223 2.39 12.20 -11.07
C ASP A 223 1.02 12.39 -11.75
N PHE A 224 0.15 13.23 -11.19
CA PHE A 224 -1.08 13.64 -11.87
C PHE A 224 -0.76 14.84 -12.76
N PHE A 225 -0.45 14.59 -14.03
CA PHE A 225 -0.50 15.66 -15.03
C PHE A 225 -1.97 15.99 -15.30
N LEU A 226 -2.45 17.10 -14.73
CA LEU A 226 -3.72 17.75 -15.11
C LEU A 226 -3.46 18.86 -16.13
#